data_AF-A0A4S2DKP7-F1
#
_entry.id   AF-A0A4S2DKP7-F1
#
_cell.length_a   1.000
_cell.length_b   1.000
_cell.length_c   1.000
_cell.angle_alpha   90.00
_cell.angle_beta   90.00
_cell.angle_gamma   90.00
#
_symmetry.space_group_name_H-M   'P 1'
#
loop_
_entity.id
_entity.type
_entity.pdbx_description
1 polymer ?
#
loop_
_entity_poly.entity_id
_entity_poly.type
_entity_poly.pdbx_seq_one_letter_code
_entity_poly.pdbx_strand_id
1 'polypeptide(L)'
;MINAVSLVLMKNDKILLLKREKNRIPIIVMKDDETPEKSLERWAKDNITVGTSKLIRVDKTFNIEGYNINLIFIDASNSDVNISNEDLILDSFDVSNINRFEEELLRAVVMKCNSINYRTYSIEILERVYNIRNNYRIRKPLIELEKGRMKSNKAINLIPLTLILGAILSIFLFNYFGISIAIVTVLMTVIFFSVIGVRNKSYLGLFLVLSSIALSITYGIFTNEVFRVLNLIVIPINLFSGFLLLTYEKLPFKFVAFITAFLEIIVGKSFENTGKLTFEFREKFSKADGEKKSRNTKHIINGILISIPLVIVLLMILSGADEVFSYYLSNIWDYINIKNIYDFISRVFIATIIMFLTYGLYYSLGSVKVENVNNKTFNRTLNSTTIITILVSIILIYLVFTQVQVTHLYLNKALPSGVSFSEYARKGFFQLVFLVVVNLIMIISIKIKTDVKHSKSNNILNVLYSIITLLTINMGVAAIYKMNLYIGEFGYTRLRILVQAFTLFLCIALLLLLAFIWREKLLFKPIVVSAVAIYLVLNFVNLDNFIAKENLKLINTRAEIDLWYLSTLSLDAKEAIDEGREKGLVSSEYYNYWANKRVATERWYEYNYFNNNILK
;
A
#
# COMPACT_ATOMS: atom_id res chain seq x y z
N MET A 1 45.91 13.33 -0.60
CA MET A 1 45.09 14.05 0.40
C MET A 1 45.78 15.36 0.68
N ILE A 2 45.05 16.47 0.66
CA ILE A 2 45.62 17.80 0.88
C ILE A 2 45.45 18.15 2.37
N ASN A 3 46.53 18.59 3.04
CA ASN A 3 46.44 19.04 4.43
C ASN A 3 45.90 20.47 4.47
N ALA A 4 44.94 20.74 5.36
CA ALA A 4 44.33 22.04 5.51
C ALA A 4 44.12 22.39 6.98
N VAL A 5 43.96 23.69 7.28
CA VAL A 5 43.67 24.23 8.61
C VAL A 5 42.33 24.95 8.57
N SER A 6 41.40 24.57 9.43
CA SER A 6 40.17 25.34 9.64
C SER A 6 40.32 26.26 10.84
N LEU A 7 39.97 27.54 10.66
CA LEU A 7 40.07 28.57 11.68
C LEU A 7 38.67 28.92 12.21
N VAL A 8 38.48 28.76 13.52
CA VAL A 8 37.31 29.31 14.24
C VAL A 8 37.81 30.45 15.11
N LEU A 9 37.52 31.69 14.72
CA LEU A 9 37.86 32.89 15.50
C LEU A 9 36.58 33.50 16.06
N MET A 10 36.56 33.72 17.36
CA MET A 10 35.48 34.43 18.05
C MET A 10 35.97 35.72 18.69
N LYS A 11 35.12 36.75 18.64
CA LYS A 11 35.26 37.97 19.43
C LYS A 11 33.89 38.27 20.04
N ASN A 12 33.76 38.07 21.34
CA ASN A 12 32.51 38.21 22.08
C ASN A 12 31.38 37.32 21.49
N ASP A 13 30.36 37.94 20.92
CA ASP A 13 29.19 37.27 20.33
C ASP A 13 29.30 37.04 18.81
N LYS A 14 30.41 37.45 18.19
CA LYS A 14 30.63 37.38 16.76
C LYS A 14 31.67 36.33 16.39
N ILE A 15 31.42 35.65 15.28
CA ILE A 15 32.33 34.67 14.68
C ILE A 15 32.86 35.23 13.35
N LEU A 16 34.11 34.92 13.04
CA LEU A 16 34.69 35.22 11.74
C LEU A 16 34.13 34.25 10.69
N LEU A 17 33.54 34.81 9.63
CA LEU A 17 32.93 34.06 8.53
C LEU A 17 33.35 34.62 7.17
N LEU A 18 33.38 33.75 6.16
CA LEU A 18 33.44 34.11 4.76
C LEU A 18 32.06 34.61 4.29
N LYS A 19 32.05 35.64 3.45
CA LYS A 19 30.84 36.22 2.84
C LYS A 19 30.27 35.33 1.73
N ARG A 20 29.78 34.13 2.10
CA ARG A 20 29.23 33.10 1.20
C ARG A 20 27.98 32.43 1.82
N GLU A 21 27.17 31.76 1.01
CA GLU A 21 25.94 31.08 1.47
C GLU A 21 26.19 29.78 2.26
N LYS A 22 27.30 29.06 1.98
CA LYS A 22 27.67 27.78 2.61
C LYS A 22 29.20 27.71 2.78
N ASN A 23 29.68 26.89 3.72
CA ASN A 23 31.11 26.75 4.05
C ASN A 23 31.72 28.11 4.43
N ARG A 24 31.08 28.75 5.40
CA ARG A 24 31.38 30.09 5.89
C ARG A 24 32.59 30.10 6.83
N ILE A 25 32.96 28.96 7.43
CA ILE A 25 34.18 28.88 8.26
C ILE A 25 35.42 28.80 7.34
N PRO A 26 36.45 29.66 7.52
CA PRO A 26 37.66 29.63 6.72
C PRO A 26 38.38 28.27 6.77
N ILE A 27 38.78 27.78 5.59
CA ILE A 27 39.64 26.60 5.41
C ILE A 27 40.86 27.04 4.60
N ILE A 28 42.05 26.82 5.16
CA ILE A 28 43.34 27.29 4.66
C ILE A 28 44.13 26.08 4.19
N VAL A 29 44.50 26.03 2.91
CA VAL A 29 45.33 24.93 2.38
C VAL A 29 46.79 25.11 2.80
N MET A 30 47.38 24.06 3.37
CA MET A 30 48.78 24.04 3.80
C MET A 30 49.70 23.88 2.60
N LYS A 31 50.85 24.56 2.60
CA LYS A 31 51.94 24.29 1.65
C LYS A 31 52.78 23.10 2.13
N ASP A 32 53.53 22.47 1.23
CA ASP A 32 54.37 21.31 1.55
C ASP A 32 55.33 21.65 2.71
N ASP A 33 55.38 20.76 3.71
CA ASP A 33 56.16 20.86 4.96
C ASP A 33 55.87 22.07 5.88
N GLU A 34 54.75 22.76 5.72
CA GLU A 34 54.31 23.85 6.61
C GLU A 34 53.65 23.29 7.90
N THR A 35 53.87 23.91 9.06
CA THR A 35 53.11 23.57 10.28
C THR A 35 51.76 24.31 10.29
N PRO A 36 50.71 23.79 10.97
CA PRO A 36 49.41 24.46 11.04
C PRO A 36 49.48 25.91 11.51
N GLU A 37 50.40 26.22 12.43
CA GLU A 37 50.64 27.56 12.95
C GLU A 37 51.25 28.48 11.89
N LYS A 38 52.26 28.01 11.15
CA LYS A 38 52.87 28.78 10.05
C LYS A 38 51.89 29.04 8.91
N SER A 39 51.04 28.06 8.58
CA SER A 39 49.97 28.24 7.60
C SER A 39 48.96 29.29 8.04
N LEU A 40 48.64 29.32 9.33
CA LEU A 40 47.74 30.31 9.90
C LEU A 40 48.39 31.70 9.97
N GLU A 41 49.66 31.83 10.36
CA GLU A 41 50.40 33.10 10.38
C GLU A 41 50.51 33.69 8.97
N ARG A 42 50.83 32.86 7.98
CA ARG A 42 50.86 33.26 6.56
C ARG A 42 49.53 33.81 6.11
N TRP A 43 48.44 33.09 6.41
CA TRP A 43 47.11 33.52 6.02
C TRP A 43 46.65 34.76 6.81
N ALA A 44 46.92 34.83 8.11
CA ALA A 44 46.52 35.95 8.94
C ALA A 44 47.19 37.26 8.49
N LYS A 45 48.47 37.24 8.09
CA LYS A 45 49.21 38.43 7.63
C LYS A 45 48.49 39.23 6.54
N ASP A 46 47.76 38.54 5.65
CA ASP A 46 47.06 39.15 4.53
C ASP A 46 45.56 39.40 4.81
N ASN A 47 45.01 38.82 5.89
CA ASN A 47 43.56 38.75 6.11
C ASN A 47 43.07 39.38 7.42
N ILE A 48 43.83 39.27 8.51
CA ILE A 48 43.41 39.69 9.87
C ILE A 48 44.63 40.08 10.72
N THR A 49 44.56 41.21 11.42
CA THR A 49 45.46 41.48 12.54
C THR A 49 44.76 41.18 13.86
N VAL A 50 45.32 40.25 14.63
CA VAL A 50 44.83 39.86 15.97
C VAL A 50 45.91 40.21 16.98
N GLY A 51 45.55 40.90 18.07
CA GLY A 51 46.46 41.15 19.19
C GLY A 51 46.91 39.87 19.92
N THR A 52 47.44 40.01 21.14
CA THR A 52 47.83 38.87 22.01
C THR A 52 46.62 38.06 22.45
N SER A 53 46.14 37.18 21.56
CA SER A 53 45.02 36.28 21.78
C SER A 53 45.51 34.88 22.14
N LYS A 54 44.71 34.15 22.94
CA LYS A 54 45.07 32.80 23.36
C LYS A 54 44.68 31.82 22.25
N LEU A 55 45.68 31.14 21.68
CA LEU A 55 45.49 30.15 20.62
C LEU A 55 45.27 28.77 21.23
N ILE A 56 44.13 28.14 20.92
CA ILE A 56 43.76 26.81 21.43
C ILE A 56 43.72 25.84 20.25
N ARG A 57 44.63 24.86 20.28
CA ARG A 57 44.64 23.78 19.30
C ARG A 57 43.61 22.72 19.64
N VAL A 58 42.83 22.30 18.64
CA VAL A 58 41.92 21.16 18.75
C VAL A 58 42.54 19.98 18.03
N ASP A 59 43.00 18.97 18.78
CA ASP A 59 43.71 17.78 18.27
C ASP A 59 42.77 16.77 17.59
N LYS A 60 41.95 17.25 16.65
CA LYS A 60 41.03 16.42 15.88
C LYS A 60 41.20 16.72 14.40
N THR A 61 41.66 15.72 13.65
CA THR A 61 41.71 15.75 12.19
C THR A 61 40.37 15.32 11.61
N PHE A 62 39.83 16.12 10.70
CA PHE A 62 38.59 15.80 9.98
C PHE A 62 38.92 15.43 8.53
N ASN A 63 38.37 14.30 8.06
CA ASN A 63 38.55 13.84 6.67
C ASN A 63 37.32 14.18 5.84
N ILE A 64 37.45 15.12 4.89
CA ILE A 64 36.33 15.56 4.04
C ILE A 64 36.82 15.79 2.62
N GLU A 65 36.14 15.19 1.65
CA GLU A 65 36.35 15.43 0.21
C GLU A 65 37.85 15.37 -0.23
N GLY A 66 38.65 14.52 0.43
CA GLY A 66 40.08 14.37 0.13
C GLY A 66 41.03 15.31 0.90
N TYR A 67 40.53 16.11 1.85
CA TYR A 67 41.29 16.97 2.75
C TYR A 67 41.43 16.38 4.16
N ASN A 68 42.62 16.53 4.76
CA ASN A 68 42.88 16.32 6.19
C ASN A 68 42.88 17.68 6.89
N ILE A 69 41.84 17.99 7.65
CA ILE A 69 41.63 19.31 8.24
C ILE A 69 42.03 19.32 9.72
N ASN A 70 43.02 20.14 10.07
CA ASN A 70 43.37 20.48 11.45
C ASN A 70 42.55 21.69 11.92
N LEU A 71 42.02 21.66 13.14
CA LEU A 71 41.17 22.72 13.66
C LEU A 71 41.93 23.59 14.68
N ILE A 72 41.96 24.90 14.44
CA ILE A 72 42.53 25.90 15.35
C ILE A 72 41.41 26.85 15.80
N PHE A 73 41.33 27.06 17.11
CA PHE A 73 40.41 28.02 17.73
C PHE A 73 41.18 29.21 18.30
N ILE A 74 40.71 30.42 18.01
CA ILE A 74 41.22 31.66 18.58
C ILE A 74 40.08 32.37 19.32
N ASP A 75 40.28 32.57 20.62
CA ASP A 75 39.42 33.43 21.44
C ASP A 75 40.05 34.83 21.51
N ALA A 76 39.52 35.75 20.71
CA ALA A 76 39.97 37.14 20.62
C ALA A 76 39.07 38.10 21.39
N SER A 77 38.30 37.61 22.37
CA SER A 77 37.34 38.44 23.14
C SER A 77 38.01 39.59 23.90
N ASN A 78 39.27 39.40 24.32
CA ASN A 78 40.08 40.41 25.01
C ASN A 78 41.12 41.08 24.10
N SER A 79 40.97 40.99 22.78
CA SER A 79 41.94 41.50 21.81
C SER A 79 41.25 42.31 20.71
N ASP A 80 41.95 43.30 20.19
CA ASP A 80 41.52 43.97 18.96
C ASP A 80 41.73 43.06 17.76
N VAL A 81 40.74 43.06 16.87
CA VAL A 81 40.68 42.26 15.65
C VAL A 81 40.30 43.22 14.53
N ASN A 82 41.25 43.49 13.63
CA ASN A 82 40.98 44.25 12.40
C ASN A 82 41.03 43.29 11.21
N ILE A 83 40.00 43.34 10.38
CA ILE A 83 39.87 42.52 9.17
C ILE A 83 40.38 43.34 7.99
N SER A 84 41.40 42.86 7.28
CA SER A 84 41.97 43.53 6.10
C SER A 84 41.35 43.05 4.78
N ASN A 85 40.72 41.89 4.76
CA ASN A 85 40.11 41.31 3.55
C ASN A 85 38.59 41.55 3.49
N GLU A 86 38.10 42.09 2.37
CA GLU A 86 36.68 42.37 2.10
C GLU A 86 35.79 41.11 2.04
N ASP A 87 36.37 39.93 1.83
CA ASP A 87 35.65 38.65 1.78
C ASP A 87 35.31 38.06 3.16
N LEU A 88 35.87 38.65 4.22
CA LEU A 88 35.67 38.22 5.61
C LEU A 88 34.74 39.19 6.35
N ILE A 89 33.84 38.62 7.14
CA ILE A 89 32.93 39.40 7.99
C ILE A 89 32.91 38.83 9.40
N LEU A 90 32.84 39.72 10.38
CA LEU A 90 32.58 39.37 11.77
C LEU A 90 31.09 39.56 12.03
N ASP A 91 30.34 38.46 12.03
CA ASP A 91 28.89 38.50 12.11
C ASP A 91 28.37 37.74 13.33
N SER A 92 27.18 38.14 13.77
CA SER A 92 26.44 37.42 14.80
C SER A 92 26.13 36.01 14.30
N PHE A 93 26.25 35.04 15.21
CA PHE A 93 26.13 33.63 14.84
C PHE A 93 24.65 33.26 14.57
N ASP A 94 24.24 33.24 13.29
CA ASP A 94 22.91 32.77 12.88
C ASP A 94 22.87 31.25 12.68
N VAL A 95 22.04 30.59 13.50
CA VAL A 95 21.90 29.12 13.58
C VAL A 95 21.18 28.53 12.36
N SER A 96 20.47 29.34 11.59
CA SER A 96 19.59 28.88 10.51
C SER A 96 20.33 28.34 9.28
N ASN A 97 21.57 28.79 9.02
CA ASN A 97 22.32 28.52 7.78
C ASN A 97 23.57 27.63 7.93
N ILE A 98 23.69 26.87 9.03
CA ILE A 98 24.88 26.06 9.32
C ILE A 98 24.77 24.65 8.74
N ASN A 99 25.79 24.25 7.98
CA ASN A 99 25.88 22.90 7.43
C ASN A 99 26.39 21.87 8.47
N ARG A 100 26.28 20.57 8.14
CA ARG A 100 26.66 19.49 9.06
C ARG A 100 28.15 19.50 9.43
N PHE A 101 29.01 19.98 8.54
CA PHE A 101 30.44 20.01 8.78
C PHE A 101 30.84 21.12 9.76
N GLU A 102 30.34 22.34 9.54
CA GLU A 102 30.52 23.48 10.45
C GLU A 102 30.02 23.15 11.86
N GLU A 103 28.90 22.42 11.97
CA GLU A 103 28.37 21.91 13.25
C GLU A 103 29.38 20.97 13.96
N GLU A 104 30.04 20.08 13.24
CA GLU A 104 31.02 19.16 13.81
C GLU A 104 32.33 19.85 14.23
N LEU A 105 32.79 20.85 13.47
CA LEU A 105 33.94 21.69 13.83
C LEU A 105 33.68 22.43 15.14
N LEU A 106 32.56 23.14 15.21
CA LEU A 106 32.16 23.92 16.38
C LEU A 106 31.98 23.04 17.62
N ARG A 107 31.40 21.85 17.46
CA ARG A 107 31.29 20.87 18.55
C ARG A 107 32.65 20.44 19.07
N ALA A 108 33.63 20.25 18.20
CA ALA A 108 34.98 19.88 18.62
C ALA A 108 35.67 21.01 19.38
N VAL A 109 35.43 22.28 19.01
CA VAL A 109 35.89 23.45 19.78
C VAL A 109 35.31 23.44 21.19
N VAL A 110 33.98 23.31 21.35
CA VAL A 110 33.32 23.30 22.67
C VAL A 110 33.83 22.14 23.52
N MET A 111 33.93 20.94 22.95
CA MET A 111 34.43 19.76 23.66
C MET A 111 35.87 19.93 24.13
N LYS A 112 36.76 20.47 23.29
CA LYS A 112 38.16 20.71 23.66
C LYS A 112 38.24 21.79 24.73
N CYS A 113 37.54 22.92 24.59
CA CYS A 113 37.54 24.00 25.58
C CYS A 113 37.02 23.53 26.96
N ASN A 114 35.96 22.71 26.97
CA ASN A 114 35.46 22.11 28.20
C ASN A 114 36.46 21.12 28.81
N SER A 115 37.17 20.32 28.00
CA SER A 115 38.18 19.37 28.49
C SER A 115 39.39 20.04 29.15
N ILE A 116 39.74 21.26 28.73
CA ILE A 116 40.82 22.07 29.32
C ILE A 116 40.30 23.10 30.34
N ASN A 117 39.03 23.00 30.73
CA ASN A 117 38.35 23.88 31.69
C ASN A 117 38.41 25.39 31.33
N TYR A 118 38.44 25.70 30.03
CA TYR A 118 38.52 27.06 29.51
C TYR A 118 37.11 27.61 29.25
N ARG A 119 36.65 28.53 30.10
CA ARG A 119 35.31 29.14 30.06
C ARG A 119 35.42 30.64 29.83
N THR A 120 34.92 31.10 28.69
CA THR A 120 34.80 32.53 28.33
C THR A 120 33.39 32.81 27.84
N TYR A 121 32.96 34.08 27.87
CA TYR A 121 31.64 34.51 27.39
C TYR A 121 31.31 33.99 25.97
N SER A 122 32.30 34.01 25.08
CA SER A 122 32.20 33.52 23.70
C SER A 122 31.88 32.01 23.63
N ILE A 123 32.47 31.23 24.54
CA ILE A 123 32.25 29.78 24.63
C ILE A 123 30.88 29.48 25.23
N GLU A 124 30.44 30.26 26.23
CA GLU A 124 29.08 30.14 26.79
C GLU A 124 28.00 30.45 25.74
N ILE A 125 28.22 31.45 24.87
CA ILE A 125 27.32 31.72 23.74
C ILE A 125 27.32 30.54 22.78
N LEU A 126 28.49 30.01 22.41
CA LEU A 126 28.60 28.91 21.46
C LEU A 126 27.99 27.62 22.02
N GLU A 127 28.13 27.37 23.33
CA GLU A 127 27.45 26.30 24.07
C GLU A 127 25.94 26.52 24.14
N ARG A 128 25.47 27.76 24.36
CA ARG A 128 24.05 28.10 24.35
C ARG A 128 23.43 27.90 22.96
N VAL A 129 24.09 28.35 21.91
CA VAL A 129 23.66 28.16 20.51
C VAL A 129 23.61 26.67 20.15
N TYR A 130 24.64 25.92 20.54
CA TYR A 130 24.66 24.46 20.39
C TYR A 130 23.51 23.79 21.15
N ASN A 131 23.27 24.18 22.40
CA ASN A 131 22.18 23.66 23.23
C ASN A 131 20.79 24.08 22.71
N ILE A 132 20.63 25.26 22.11
CA ILE A 132 19.37 25.71 21.47
C ILE A 132 19.06 24.83 20.25
N ARG A 133 20.05 24.51 19.40
CA ARG A 133 19.83 23.62 18.25
C ARG A 133 19.61 22.16 18.70
N ASN A 134 20.29 21.73 19.77
CA ASN A 134 20.01 20.44 20.39
C ASN A 134 18.58 20.42 20.97
N ASN A 135 18.11 21.52 21.57
CA ASN A 135 16.73 21.70 22.03
C ASN A 135 15.71 21.83 20.88
N TYR A 136 16.08 22.32 19.70
CA TYR A 136 15.25 22.24 18.48
C TYR A 136 15.25 20.83 17.86
N ARG A 137 16.33 20.05 18.03
CA ARG A 137 16.34 18.60 17.78
C ARG A 137 15.53 17.81 18.84
N ILE A 138 15.49 18.28 20.09
CA ILE A 138 14.73 17.68 21.21
C ILE A 138 13.25 18.13 21.19
N ARG A 139 12.92 19.29 20.60
CA ARG A 139 11.56 19.66 20.19
C ARG A 139 11.16 19.04 18.84
N LYS A 140 11.65 17.82 18.56
CA LYS A 140 10.79 16.77 18.00
C LYS A 140 10.05 16.09 19.17
N PRO A 141 8.81 16.49 19.52
CA PRO A 141 7.94 15.70 20.39
C PRO A 141 7.43 14.43 19.68
N LEU A 142 8.32 13.77 18.93
CA LEU A 142 8.03 12.65 18.07
C LEU A 142 8.85 11.40 18.36
N ILE A 143 9.99 11.51 19.03
CA ILE A 143 10.92 10.38 19.20
C ILE A 143 10.92 9.85 20.66
N GLU A 144 10.60 10.67 21.66
CA GLU A 144 10.51 10.20 23.06
C GLU A 144 9.13 9.65 23.46
N LEU A 145 8.09 9.85 22.64
CA LEU A 145 6.81 9.13 22.78
C LEU A 145 6.83 7.72 22.16
N GLU A 146 7.88 7.37 21.40
CA GLU A 146 8.04 6.03 20.78
C GLU A 146 9.03 5.12 21.52
N LYS A 147 10.05 5.67 22.21
CA LYS A 147 10.91 4.86 23.11
C LYS A 147 10.18 4.36 24.37
N GLY A 148 9.01 4.94 24.70
CA GLY A 148 8.18 4.55 25.83
C GLY A 148 7.17 3.41 25.59
N ARG A 149 7.02 2.88 24.36
CA ARG A 149 5.97 1.87 24.07
C ARG A 149 6.32 0.68 23.16
N MET A 150 7.59 0.38 22.95
CA MET A 150 8.00 -0.99 22.64
C MET A 150 8.93 -1.51 23.73
N LYS A 151 8.34 -2.14 24.77
CA LYS A 151 9.13 -3.04 25.62
C LYS A 151 9.70 -4.12 24.70
N SER A 152 11.03 -4.14 24.56
CA SER A 152 11.83 -5.14 23.82
C SER A 152 11.30 -6.58 23.96
N ASN A 153 10.75 -6.93 25.13
CA ASN A 153 10.13 -8.24 25.38
C ASN A 153 8.86 -8.56 24.56
N LYS A 154 8.08 -7.58 24.10
CA LYS A 154 6.88 -7.85 23.28
C LYS A 154 7.23 -8.17 21.83
N ALA A 155 8.17 -7.45 21.21
CA ALA A 155 8.61 -7.72 19.84
C ALA A 155 9.31 -9.08 19.70
N ILE A 156 10.13 -9.42 20.70
CA ILE A 156 10.85 -10.70 20.75
C ILE A 156 9.89 -11.89 20.96
N ASN A 157 8.83 -11.73 21.77
CA ASN A 157 7.80 -12.77 21.94
C ASN A 157 6.86 -12.91 20.73
N LEU A 158 6.87 -11.94 19.81
CA LEU A 158 6.03 -11.97 18.60
C LEU A 158 6.67 -12.71 17.42
N ILE A 159 8.01 -12.77 17.35
CA ILE A 159 8.71 -13.51 16.30
C ILE A 159 8.35 -15.03 16.32
N PRO A 160 8.38 -15.72 17.48
CA PRO A 160 7.89 -17.09 17.57
C PRO A 160 6.40 -17.19 17.23
N LEU A 161 5.59 -16.22 17.67
CA LEU A 161 4.15 -16.20 17.35
C LEU A 161 3.93 -16.11 15.83
N THR A 162 4.66 -15.26 15.11
CA THR A 162 4.56 -15.13 13.65
C THR A 162 5.10 -16.35 12.90
N LEU A 163 6.14 -17.01 13.43
CA LEU A 163 6.68 -18.26 12.87
C LEU A 163 5.72 -19.43 13.10
N ILE A 164 5.14 -19.55 14.29
CA ILE A 164 4.09 -20.52 14.62
C ILE A 164 2.86 -20.23 13.76
N LEU A 165 2.51 -18.95 13.55
CA LEU A 165 1.43 -18.57 12.65
C LEU A 165 1.71 -18.99 11.22
N GLY A 166 2.90 -18.68 10.70
CA GLY A 166 3.33 -19.07 9.36
C GLY A 166 3.33 -20.59 9.18
N ALA A 167 3.77 -21.34 10.20
CA ALA A 167 3.73 -22.81 10.22
C ALA A 167 2.29 -23.34 10.23
N ILE A 168 1.43 -22.79 11.11
CA ILE A 168 0.00 -23.13 11.19
C ILE A 168 -0.71 -22.83 9.85
N LEU A 169 -0.46 -21.67 9.26
CA LEU A 169 -0.94 -21.29 7.93
C LEU A 169 -0.43 -22.23 6.84
N SER A 170 0.85 -22.63 6.91
CA SER A 170 1.44 -23.59 5.97
C SER A 170 0.85 -25.00 6.07
N ILE A 171 0.15 -25.31 7.16
CA ILE A 171 -0.59 -26.56 7.34
C ILE A 171 -2.03 -26.37 6.81
N PHE A 172 -2.70 -25.29 7.19
CA PHE A 172 -4.12 -25.05 6.88
C PHE A 172 -4.42 -24.71 5.41
N LEU A 173 -3.47 -24.10 4.68
CA LEU A 173 -3.75 -23.55 3.35
C LEU A 173 -3.62 -24.56 2.19
N PHE A 174 -3.11 -25.78 2.38
CA PHE A 174 -2.71 -26.60 1.22
C PHE A 174 -3.66 -27.76 0.91
N ASN A 175 -3.76 -28.06 -0.39
CA ASN A 175 -4.77 -28.85 -1.12
C ASN A 175 -6.05 -28.08 -1.50
N TYR A 176 -7.10 -28.17 -0.67
CA TYR A 176 -8.41 -27.60 -0.98
C TYR A 176 -8.76 -26.51 0.03
N PHE A 177 -8.98 -25.28 -0.46
CA PHE A 177 -9.41 -24.16 0.37
C PHE A 177 -10.84 -24.38 0.89
N GLY A 178 -10.98 -25.07 2.00
CA GLY A 178 -12.24 -25.33 2.69
C GLY A 178 -12.45 -24.40 3.88
N ILE A 179 -12.89 -24.96 5.00
CA ILE A 179 -13.08 -24.22 6.26
C ILE A 179 -11.78 -23.60 6.81
N SER A 180 -10.61 -24.07 6.35
CA SER A 180 -9.30 -23.54 6.73
C SER A 180 -9.14 -22.02 6.51
N ILE A 181 -9.73 -21.46 5.45
CA ILE A 181 -9.68 -20.01 5.18
C ILE A 181 -10.40 -19.23 6.29
N ALA A 182 -11.52 -19.75 6.80
CA ALA A 182 -12.24 -19.15 7.92
C ALA A 182 -11.41 -19.20 9.21
N ILE A 183 -10.80 -20.34 9.50
CA ILE A 183 -9.94 -20.52 10.67
C ILE A 183 -8.79 -19.49 10.64
N VAL A 184 -8.10 -19.37 9.51
CA VAL A 184 -7.00 -18.42 9.32
C VAL A 184 -7.49 -16.97 9.50
N THR A 185 -8.62 -16.61 8.91
CA THR A 185 -9.16 -15.25 8.96
C THR A 185 -9.55 -14.85 10.39
N VAL A 186 -10.15 -15.77 11.15
CA VAL A 186 -10.49 -15.58 12.56
C VAL A 186 -9.22 -15.48 13.41
N LEU A 187 -8.25 -16.38 13.21
CA LEU A 187 -6.96 -16.37 13.91
C LEU A 187 -6.24 -15.03 13.73
N MET A 188 -6.17 -14.52 12.49
CA MET A 188 -5.61 -13.20 12.18
C MET A 188 -6.33 -12.08 12.93
N THR A 189 -7.65 -12.15 12.99
CA THR A 189 -8.48 -11.16 13.68
C THR A 189 -8.24 -11.18 15.19
N VAL A 190 -8.16 -12.37 15.79
CA VAL A 190 -7.86 -12.54 17.23
C VAL A 190 -6.47 -12.02 17.57
N ILE A 191 -5.47 -12.30 16.73
CA ILE A 191 -4.10 -11.83 16.93
C ILE A 191 -4.02 -10.31 16.85
N PHE A 192 -4.70 -9.72 15.88
CA PHE A 192 -4.79 -8.27 15.77
C PHE A 192 -5.37 -7.65 17.05
N PHE A 193 -6.51 -8.14 17.54
CA PHE A 193 -7.11 -7.63 18.78
C PHE A 193 -6.25 -7.89 20.02
N SER A 194 -5.54 -9.02 20.08
CA SER A 194 -4.69 -9.38 21.25
C SER A 194 -3.38 -8.60 21.31
N VAL A 195 -2.74 -8.36 20.16
CA VAL A 195 -1.43 -7.70 20.09
C VAL A 195 -1.56 -6.19 20.10
N ILE A 196 -2.55 -5.66 19.37
CA ILE A 196 -2.61 -4.24 19.00
C ILE A 196 -3.75 -3.55 19.74
N GLY A 197 -4.88 -4.24 19.89
CA GLY A 197 -6.09 -3.73 20.51
C GLY A 197 -6.84 -2.71 19.65
N VAL A 198 -8.07 -2.40 20.05
CA VAL A 198 -8.90 -1.37 19.39
C VAL A 198 -8.58 -0.02 19.98
N ARG A 199 -8.08 0.90 19.16
CA ARG A 199 -7.81 2.29 19.57
C ARG A 199 -8.89 3.26 19.10
N ASN A 200 -9.61 2.93 18.03
CA ASN A 200 -10.67 3.74 17.45
C ASN A 200 -11.96 2.90 17.26
N LYS A 201 -13.09 3.42 17.71
CA LYS A 201 -14.41 2.79 17.52
C LYS A 201 -14.98 3.13 16.14
N SER A 202 -14.40 2.54 15.09
CA SER A 202 -14.88 2.69 13.71
C SER A 202 -15.87 1.59 13.34
N TYR A 203 -17.16 1.93 13.22
CA TYR A 203 -18.19 1.00 12.73
C TYR A 203 -17.88 0.45 11.33
N LEU A 204 -17.29 1.27 10.45
CA LEU A 204 -16.86 0.82 9.13
C LEU A 204 -15.73 -0.20 9.22
N GLY A 205 -14.76 0.03 10.12
CA GLY A 205 -13.66 -0.91 10.33
C GLY A 205 -14.16 -2.26 10.84
N LEU A 206 -15.09 -2.24 11.80
CA LEU A 206 -15.73 -3.45 12.33
C LEU A 206 -16.56 -4.18 11.27
N PHE A 207 -17.34 -3.45 10.47
CA PHE A 207 -18.09 -4.01 9.35
C PHE A 207 -17.17 -4.72 8.34
N LEU A 208 -16.02 -4.14 8.00
CA LEU A 208 -15.07 -4.76 7.08
C LEU A 208 -14.46 -6.04 7.65
N VAL A 209 -14.05 -6.05 8.92
CA VAL A 209 -13.54 -7.26 9.58
C VAL A 209 -14.61 -8.37 9.62
N LEU A 210 -15.83 -8.04 10.03
CA LEU A 210 -16.93 -9.01 10.04
C LEU A 210 -17.25 -9.52 8.63
N SER A 211 -17.22 -8.66 7.62
CA SER A 211 -17.42 -9.07 6.23
C SER A 211 -16.34 -10.03 5.74
N SER A 212 -15.07 -9.82 6.12
CA SER A 212 -13.98 -10.73 5.79
C SER A 212 -14.17 -12.10 6.43
N ILE A 213 -14.62 -12.16 7.68
CA ILE A 213 -14.95 -13.42 8.34
C ILE A 213 -16.12 -14.12 7.63
N ALA A 214 -17.19 -13.38 7.31
CA ALA A 214 -18.32 -13.95 6.57
C ALA A 214 -17.91 -14.50 5.20
N LEU A 215 -17.11 -13.75 4.42
CA LEU A 215 -16.56 -14.21 3.14
C LEU A 215 -15.63 -15.42 3.31
N SER A 216 -14.85 -15.49 4.38
CA SER A 216 -13.96 -16.64 4.61
C SER A 216 -14.72 -17.95 4.86
N ILE A 217 -15.92 -17.88 5.45
CA ILE A 217 -16.80 -19.04 5.68
C ILE A 217 -17.31 -19.61 4.36
N THR A 218 -17.43 -18.81 3.30
CA THR A 218 -17.97 -19.27 2.01
C THR A 218 -17.12 -20.38 1.40
N TYR A 219 -15.81 -20.44 1.69
CA TYR A 219 -14.93 -21.54 1.25
C TYR A 219 -15.29 -22.89 1.87
N GLY A 220 -15.87 -22.90 3.08
CA GLY A 220 -16.35 -24.12 3.74
C GLY A 220 -17.76 -24.53 3.29
N ILE A 221 -18.48 -23.67 2.55
CA ILE A 221 -19.85 -23.95 2.11
C ILE A 221 -19.88 -24.17 0.60
N PHE A 222 -19.48 -23.15 -0.17
CA PHE A 222 -19.65 -23.05 -1.62
C PHE A 222 -18.38 -23.45 -2.39
N THR A 223 -18.54 -23.99 -3.59
CA THR A 223 -17.46 -24.39 -4.50
C THR A 223 -17.36 -23.51 -5.74
N ASN A 224 -18.14 -22.42 -5.84
CA ASN A 224 -18.09 -21.48 -6.95
C ASN A 224 -16.67 -20.90 -7.14
N GLU A 225 -16.05 -21.22 -8.27
CA GLU A 225 -14.66 -20.86 -8.58
C GLU A 225 -14.46 -19.35 -8.69
N VAL A 226 -15.39 -18.64 -9.33
CA VAL A 226 -15.30 -17.20 -9.56
C VAL A 226 -15.24 -16.45 -8.22
N PHE A 227 -16.15 -16.77 -7.30
CA PHE A 227 -16.14 -16.15 -5.97
C PHE A 227 -14.95 -16.58 -5.13
N ARG A 228 -14.51 -17.84 -5.22
CA ARG A 228 -13.30 -18.30 -4.51
C ARG A 228 -12.02 -17.62 -4.99
N VAL A 229 -11.90 -17.28 -6.27
CA VAL A 229 -10.75 -16.50 -6.77
C VAL A 229 -10.83 -15.04 -6.30
N LEU A 230 -12.01 -14.43 -6.41
CA LEU A 230 -12.20 -13.03 -5.99
C LEU A 230 -12.01 -12.86 -4.47
N ASN A 231 -12.52 -13.78 -3.65
CA ASN A 231 -12.39 -13.73 -2.19
C ASN A 231 -10.93 -13.82 -1.72
N LEU A 232 -10.06 -14.46 -2.49
CA LEU A 232 -8.63 -14.55 -2.23
C LEU A 232 -7.98 -13.13 -2.19
N ILE A 233 -8.54 -12.20 -2.96
CA ILE A 233 -8.10 -10.80 -3.03
C ILE A 233 -8.91 -9.92 -2.07
N VAL A 234 -10.24 -10.10 -2.03
CA VAL A 234 -11.15 -9.24 -1.26
C VAL A 234 -10.96 -9.42 0.24
N ILE A 235 -10.78 -10.65 0.74
CA ILE A 235 -10.66 -10.92 2.19
C ILE A 235 -9.44 -10.20 2.78
N PRO A 236 -8.21 -10.33 2.24
CA PRO A 236 -7.04 -9.62 2.77
C PRO A 236 -7.20 -8.09 2.72
N ILE A 237 -7.73 -7.55 1.62
CA ILE A 237 -7.93 -6.10 1.46
C ILE A 237 -8.94 -5.58 2.50
N ASN A 238 -10.10 -6.23 2.65
CA ASN A 238 -11.12 -5.83 3.62
C ASN A 238 -10.61 -5.95 5.06
N LEU A 239 -9.91 -7.03 5.38
CA LEU A 239 -9.39 -7.30 6.72
C LEU A 239 -8.33 -6.27 7.12
N PHE A 240 -7.39 -5.99 6.22
CA PHE A 240 -6.39 -4.94 6.40
C PHE A 240 -7.01 -3.54 6.52
N SER A 241 -7.97 -3.22 5.65
CA SER A 241 -8.73 -1.95 5.70
C SER A 241 -9.44 -1.79 7.04
N GLY A 242 -10.06 -2.86 7.54
CA GLY A 242 -10.74 -2.90 8.82
C GLY A 242 -9.79 -2.63 9.99
N PHE A 243 -8.64 -3.31 10.00
CA PHE A 243 -7.60 -3.13 11.02
C PHE A 243 -7.02 -1.72 11.06
N LEU A 244 -6.76 -1.11 9.90
CA LEU A 244 -6.32 0.29 9.83
C LEU A 244 -7.35 1.24 10.44
N LEU A 245 -8.64 1.07 10.09
CA LEU A 245 -9.71 1.93 10.58
C LEU A 245 -9.99 1.77 12.09
N LEU A 246 -9.79 0.57 12.64
CA LEU A 246 -9.92 0.30 14.07
C LEU A 246 -8.72 0.80 14.90
N THR A 247 -7.60 1.09 14.24
CA THR A 247 -6.41 1.59 14.93
C THR A 247 -6.24 3.10 14.82
N TYR A 248 -6.46 3.67 13.64
CA TYR A 248 -6.17 5.07 13.39
C TYR A 248 -7.44 5.93 13.38
N GLU A 249 -7.46 6.93 14.24
CA GLU A 249 -8.59 7.87 14.39
C GLU A 249 -8.62 8.94 13.29
N LYS A 250 -7.44 9.39 12.81
CA LYS A 250 -7.29 10.54 11.90
C LYS A 250 -6.94 10.17 10.45
N LEU A 251 -7.25 8.96 9.97
CA LEU A 251 -7.09 8.66 8.55
C LEU A 251 -8.23 9.32 7.75
N PRO A 252 -7.99 10.39 6.95
CA PRO A 252 -8.99 10.85 6.02
C PRO A 252 -9.19 9.73 4.99
N PHE A 253 -10.37 9.11 5.00
CA PHE A 253 -10.72 8.04 4.08
C PHE A 253 -10.91 8.62 2.66
N LYS A 254 -9.78 8.97 2.03
CA LYS A 254 -9.65 9.42 0.64
C LYS A 254 -9.01 8.28 -0.13
N PHE A 255 -9.66 7.80 -1.19
CA PHE A 255 -9.26 6.63 -1.99
C PHE A 255 -7.76 6.63 -2.36
N VAL A 256 -7.22 7.78 -2.76
CA VAL A 256 -5.80 7.93 -3.12
C VAL A 256 -4.88 7.78 -1.90
N ALA A 257 -5.19 8.43 -0.78
CA ALA A 257 -4.39 8.31 0.45
C ALA A 257 -4.43 6.88 1.01
N PHE A 258 -5.55 6.18 0.81
CA PHE A 258 -5.71 4.79 1.21
C PHE A 258 -4.85 3.85 0.33
N ILE A 259 -4.89 4.00 -0.99
CA ILE A 259 -4.06 3.17 -1.90
C ILE A 259 -2.57 3.49 -1.76
N THR A 260 -2.19 4.75 -1.60
CA THR A 260 -0.78 5.10 -1.39
C THR A 260 -0.29 4.59 -0.05
N ALA A 261 -1.08 4.72 1.03
CA ALA A 261 -0.72 4.10 2.31
C ALA A 261 -0.67 2.57 2.21
N PHE A 262 -1.61 1.95 1.50
CA PHE A 262 -1.60 0.50 1.24
C PHE A 262 -0.32 0.07 0.51
N LEU A 263 0.04 0.71 -0.61
CA LEU A 263 1.23 0.38 -1.39
C LEU A 263 2.54 0.74 -0.68
N GLU A 264 2.62 1.88 0.00
CA GLU A 264 3.81 2.31 0.72
C GLU A 264 4.08 1.47 1.98
N ILE A 265 3.01 1.04 2.67
CA ILE A 265 3.12 0.15 3.83
C ILE A 265 3.40 -1.29 3.40
N ILE A 266 2.74 -1.80 2.35
CA ILE A 266 2.86 -3.19 1.90
C ILE A 266 4.13 -3.42 1.09
N VAL A 267 4.50 -2.49 0.20
CA VAL A 267 5.66 -2.64 -0.68
C VAL A 267 6.85 -1.91 -0.08
N GLY A 268 6.75 -0.60 0.16
CA GLY A 268 7.89 0.23 0.58
C GLY A 268 8.55 -0.23 1.88
N LYS A 269 7.78 -0.35 2.96
CA LYS A 269 8.34 -0.69 4.29
C LYS A 269 8.59 -2.18 4.51
N SER A 270 7.90 -3.06 3.78
CA SER A 270 8.17 -4.51 3.80
C SER A 270 9.56 -4.83 3.25
N PHE A 271 9.96 -4.20 2.16
CA PHE A 271 11.32 -4.35 1.61
C PHE A 271 12.37 -3.71 2.53
N GLU A 272 12.10 -2.52 3.07
CA GLU A 272 13.04 -1.80 3.94
C GLU A 272 13.29 -2.51 5.29
N ASN A 273 12.26 -3.12 5.90
CA ASN A 273 12.38 -3.79 7.19
C ASN A 273 12.79 -5.26 7.12
N THR A 274 12.65 -5.94 5.98
CA THR A 274 13.27 -7.27 5.77
C THR A 274 14.79 -7.18 5.94
N GLY A 275 15.39 -6.03 5.58
CA GLY A 275 16.80 -5.73 5.84
C GLY A 275 17.15 -5.42 7.31
N LYS A 276 16.17 -5.17 8.20
CA LYS A 276 16.40 -4.97 9.65
C LYS A 276 16.33 -6.28 10.44
N LEU A 277 15.57 -7.26 9.95
CA LEU A 277 15.50 -8.61 10.52
C LEU A 277 16.89 -9.28 10.51
N THR A 278 17.67 -9.09 9.45
CA THR A 278 19.07 -9.53 9.37
C THR A 278 20.01 -8.80 10.34
N PHE A 279 19.67 -7.59 10.80
CA PHE A 279 20.46 -6.83 11.77
C PHE A 279 20.18 -7.25 13.21
N GLU A 280 18.91 -7.48 13.57
CA GLU A 280 18.52 -7.93 14.93
C GLU A 280 18.93 -9.39 15.20
N PHE A 281 18.87 -10.27 14.20
CA PHE A 281 19.43 -11.63 14.30
C PHE A 281 20.96 -11.61 14.48
N ARG A 282 21.64 -10.68 13.81
CA ARG A 282 23.10 -10.49 13.90
C ARG A 282 23.55 -9.98 15.27
N GLU A 283 22.74 -9.17 15.95
CA GLU A 283 23.05 -8.67 17.29
C GLU A 283 22.85 -9.73 18.38
N LYS A 284 21.87 -10.63 18.23
CA LYS A 284 21.64 -11.74 19.15
C LYS A 284 22.61 -12.91 18.99
N PHE A 285 23.02 -13.23 17.76
CA PHE A 285 24.05 -14.26 17.52
C PHE A 285 25.48 -13.78 17.77
N SER A 286 25.71 -12.47 17.91
CA SER A 286 27.03 -11.92 18.29
C SER A 286 27.32 -12.03 19.79
N LYS A 287 26.38 -12.53 20.61
CA LYS A 287 26.58 -12.76 22.05
C LYS A 287 26.83 -14.23 22.42
N ALA A 288 26.79 -15.13 21.44
CA ALA A 288 27.24 -16.50 21.60
C ALA A 288 28.56 -16.66 20.84
N ASP A 289 29.57 -17.12 21.57
CA ASP A 289 30.94 -17.42 21.15
C ASP A 289 31.88 -16.23 20.94
N GLY A 290 32.78 -16.13 21.93
CA GLY A 290 34.03 -15.43 21.82
C GLY A 290 34.99 -16.14 20.86
N GLU A 291 35.80 -15.30 20.24
CA GLU A 291 37.06 -15.57 19.56
C GLU A 291 37.07 -16.16 18.12
N LYS A 292 37.89 -15.44 17.31
CA LYS A 292 38.41 -15.71 15.96
C LYS A 292 37.43 -15.65 14.78
N LYS A 293 37.27 -14.41 14.32
CA LYS A 293 36.90 -14.03 12.94
C LYS A 293 37.67 -14.86 11.90
N SER A 294 36.98 -15.71 11.16
CA SER A 294 37.43 -16.10 9.82
C SER A 294 36.67 -15.25 8.79
N ARG A 295 37.42 -14.55 7.94
CA ARG A 295 36.88 -13.70 6.87
C ARG A 295 36.19 -14.55 5.79
N ASN A 296 36.45 -15.86 5.76
CA ASN A 296 35.98 -16.79 4.74
C ASN A 296 34.51 -17.20 4.87
N THR A 297 33.91 -17.30 6.06
CA THR A 297 32.50 -17.75 6.19
C THR A 297 31.50 -16.78 5.56
N LYS A 298 31.79 -15.47 5.57
CA LYS A 298 31.00 -14.45 4.86
C LYS A 298 31.05 -14.61 3.34
N HIS A 299 32.19 -15.03 2.80
CA HIS A 299 32.37 -15.26 1.36
C HIS A 299 31.77 -16.60 0.92
N ILE A 300 31.83 -17.62 1.79
CA ILE A 300 31.21 -18.92 1.55
C ILE A 300 29.67 -18.80 1.52
N ILE A 301 29.07 -18.10 2.49
CA ILE A 301 27.61 -17.93 2.54
C ILE A 301 27.09 -17.08 1.36
N ASN A 302 27.76 -15.97 1.06
CA ASN A 302 27.39 -15.17 -0.13
C ASN A 302 27.63 -15.94 -1.43
N GLY A 303 28.68 -16.76 -1.49
CA GLY A 303 28.97 -17.63 -2.63
C GLY A 303 27.89 -18.69 -2.83
N ILE A 304 27.41 -19.33 -1.76
CA ILE A 304 26.30 -20.29 -1.79
C ILE A 304 25.00 -19.60 -2.24
N LEU A 305 24.71 -18.41 -1.72
CA LEU A 305 23.48 -17.68 -2.04
C LEU A 305 23.42 -17.24 -3.51
N ILE A 306 24.58 -16.93 -4.10
CA ILE A 306 24.72 -16.54 -5.51
C ILE A 306 24.80 -17.77 -6.42
N SER A 307 25.39 -18.88 -5.97
CA SER A 307 25.56 -20.09 -6.79
C SER A 307 24.26 -20.86 -6.97
N ILE A 308 23.36 -20.88 -5.99
CA ILE A 308 22.08 -21.60 -6.07
C ILE A 308 21.25 -21.22 -7.31
N PRO A 309 20.92 -19.94 -7.57
CA PRO A 309 20.14 -19.57 -8.75
C PRO A 309 20.90 -19.84 -10.05
N LEU A 310 22.23 -19.67 -10.05
CA LEU A 310 23.07 -19.95 -11.21
C LEU A 310 23.07 -21.45 -11.56
N VAL A 311 23.18 -22.33 -10.56
CA VAL A 311 23.15 -23.79 -10.72
C VAL A 311 21.78 -24.26 -11.19
N ILE A 312 20.69 -23.67 -10.69
CA ILE A 312 19.33 -24.00 -11.16
C ILE A 312 19.16 -23.66 -12.64
N VAL A 313 19.63 -22.48 -13.07
CA VAL A 313 19.58 -22.07 -14.48
C VAL A 313 20.45 -22.98 -15.36
N LEU A 314 21.66 -23.32 -14.90
CA LEU A 314 22.55 -24.27 -15.59
C LEU A 314 21.93 -25.66 -15.72
N LEU A 315 21.32 -26.18 -14.65
CA LEU A 315 20.65 -27.48 -14.66
C LEU A 315 19.44 -27.50 -15.60
N MET A 316 18.68 -26.41 -15.69
CA MET A 316 17.58 -26.27 -16.66
C MET A 316 18.07 -26.28 -18.11
N ILE A 317 19.17 -25.58 -18.40
CA ILE A 317 19.73 -25.50 -19.76
C ILE A 317 20.36 -26.84 -20.16
N LEU A 318 21.10 -27.48 -19.24
CA LEU A 318 21.75 -28.78 -19.47
C LEU A 318 20.73 -29.91 -19.63
N SER A 319 19.63 -29.87 -18.86
CA SER A 319 18.52 -30.83 -19.01
C SER A 319 17.77 -30.68 -20.34
N GLY A 320 17.80 -29.50 -20.96
CA GLY A 320 17.24 -29.28 -22.29
C GLY A 320 18.21 -29.59 -23.45
N ALA A 321 19.48 -29.86 -23.14
CA ALA A 321 20.54 -30.03 -24.15
C ALA A 321 20.99 -31.48 -24.36
N ASP A 322 20.72 -32.40 -23.41
CA ASP A 322 21.15 -33.80 -23.49
C ASP A 322 20.12 -34.76 -22.85
N GLU A 323 19.66 -35.74 -23.62
CA GLU A 323 18.63 -36.71 -23.21
C GLU A 323 19.10 -37.64 -22.09
N VAL A 324 20.39 -37.98 -22.03
CA VAL A 324 20.93 -38.87 -20.99
C VAL A 324 20.99 -38.16 -19.64
N PHE A 325 21.31 -36.86 -19.64
CA PHE A 325 21.31 -36.04 -18.42
C PHE A 325 19.89 -35.83 -17.88
N SER A 326 18.91 -35.62 -18.77
CA SER A 326 17.48 -35.54 -18.44
C SER A 326 16.96 -36.82 -17.75
N TYR A 327 17.39 -37.99 -18.21
CA TYR A 327 17.03 -39.29 -17.61
C TYR A 327 17.52 -39.46 -16.16
N TYR A 328 18.75 -39.06 -15.85
CA TYR A 328 19.24 -39.11 -14.47
C TYR A 328 18.63 -38.03 -13.57
N LEU A 329 18.37 -36.84 -14.13
CA LEU A 329 17.73 -35.75 -13.39
C LEU A 329 16.28 -36.11 -13.02
N SER A 330 15.51 -36.68 -13.94
CA SER A 330 14.12 -37.11 -13.72
C SER A 330 14.01 -38.19 -12.63
N ASN A 331 14.92 -39.17 -12.60
CA ASN A 331 14.95 -40.19 -11.53
C ASN A 331 15.27 -39.63 -10.13
N ILE A 332 16.08 -38.56 -10.03
CA ILE A 332 16.34 -37.85 -8.76
C ILE A 332 15.10 -37.05 -8.33
N TRP A 333 14.41 -36.44 -9.29
CA TRP A 333 13.19 -35.69 -9.06
C TRP A 333 11.99 -36.57 -8.66
N ASP A 334 11.93 -37.81 -9.13
CA ASP A 334 10.90 -38.79 -8.71
C ASP A 334 11.04 -39.18 -7.23
N TYR A 335 12.26 -39.18 -6.67
CA TYR A 335 12.49 -39.30 -5.23
C TYR A 335 12.12 -38.02 -4.44
N ILE A 336 12.08 -36.86 -5.11
CA ILE A 336 11.74 -35.55 -4.52
C ILE A 336 10.23 -35.22 -4.66
N ASN A 337 9.45 -36.09 -5.32
CA ASN A 337 7.98 -35.97 -5.45
C ASN A 337 7.56 -34.60 -6.02
N ILE A 338 7.73 -34.39 -7.33
CA ILE A 338 7.47 -33.11 -8.05
C ILE A 338 6.05 -32.55 -7.87
N LYS A 339 5.06 -33.35 -7.44
CA LYS A 339 3.75 -32.83 -7.01
C LYS A 339 3.88 -31.83 -5.84
N ASN A 340 4.93 -31.95 -5.04
CA ASN A 340 5.22 -31.08 -3.91
C ASN A 340 5.99 -29.80 -4.26
N ILE A 341 6.61 -29.65 -5.43
CA ILE A 341 7.46 -28.47 -5.69
C ILE A 341 6.62 -27.23 -6.03
N TYR A 342 5.58 -27.39 -6.86
CA TYR A 342 4.58 -26.33 -7.12
C TYR A 342 3.82 -25.99 -5.84
N ASP A 343 3.45 -27.02 -5.09
CA ASP A 343 2.81 -26.89 -3.80
C ASP A 343 3.73 -26.11 -2.85
N PHE A 344 5.00 -26.51 -2.68
CA PHE A 344 6.05 -25.83 -1.89
C PHE A 344 6.30 -24.38 -2.31
N ILE A 345 6.42 -24.10 -3.61
CA ILE A 345 6.59 -22.73 -4.13
C ILE A 345 5.36 -21.89 -3.80
N SER A 346 4.15 -22.44 -3.92
CA SER A 346 2.93 -21.76 -3.49
C SER A 346 2.85 -21.60 -1.96
N ARG A 347 3.37 -22.55 -1.15
CA ARG A 347 3.52 -22.43 0.31
C ARG A 347 4.43 -21.29 0.70
N VAL A 348 5.59 -21.24 0.08
CA VAL A 348 6.56 -20.17 0.31
C VAL A 348 5.97 -18.84 -0.14
N PHE A 349 5.28 -18.77 -1.29
CA PHE A 349 4.69 -17.53 -1.80
C PHE A 349 3.56 -16.99 -0.91
N ILE A 350 2.60 -17.84 -0.52
CA ILE A 350 1.48 -17.43 0.34
C ILE A 350 1.96 -17.16 1.77
N ALA A 351 2.85 -17.99 2.33
CA ALA A 351 3.45 -17.74 3.64
C ALA A 351 4.27 -16.44 3.65
N THR A 352 4.95 -16.12 2.54
CA THR A 352 5.68 -14.86 2.36
C THR A 352 4.72 -13.67 2.33
N ILE A 353 3.62 -13.73 1.55
CA ILE A 353 2.58 -12.68 1.54
C ILE A 353 2.00 -12.47 2.95
N ILE A 354 1.73 -13.54 3.68
CA ILE A 354 1.09 -13.48 4.99
C ILE A 354 2.06 -13.05 6.09
N MET A 355 3.34 -13.48 6.01
CA MET A 355 4.43 -12.93 6.81
C MET A 355 4.56 -11.43 6.58
N PHE A 356 4.52 -10.97 5.33
CA PHE A 356 4.55 -9.54 4.99
C PHE A 356 3.32 -8.78 5.53
N LEU A 357 2.12 -9.36 5.46
CA LEU A 357 0.91 -8.75 6.01
C LEU A 357 0.94 -8.66 7.54
N THR A 358 1.33 -9.73 8.23
CA THR A 358 1.39 -9.77 9.70
C THR A 358 2.50 -8.90 10.27
N TYR A 359 3.67 -8.90 9.64
CA TYR A 359 4.80 -8.06 10.01
C TYR A 359 4.56 -6.58 9.66
N GLY A 360 3.95 -6.30 8.51
CA GLY A 360 3.53 -4.96 8.10
C GLY A 360 2.46 -4.37 9.01
N LEU A 361 1.49 -5.18 9.46
CA LEU A 361 0.54 -4.80 10.51
C LEU A 361 1.28 -4.46 11.80
N TYR A 362 2.13 -5.35 12.29
CA TYR A 362 2.85 -5.15 13.56
C TYR A 362 3.71 -3.87 13.58
N TYR A 363 4.50 -3.64 12.52
CA TYR A 363 5.39 -2.48 12.45
C TYR A 363 4.64 -1.17 12.16
N SER A 364 3.64 -1.20 11.27
CA SER A 364 2.75 -0.05 11.05
C SER A 364 2.12 0.40 12.37
N LEU A 365 1.67 -0.55 13.18
CA LEU A 365 0.86 -0.28 14.38
C LEU A 365 1.70 0.05 15.63
N GLY A 366 3.02 -0.23 15.58
CA GLY A 366 3.97 -0.02 16.67
C GLY A 366 4.90 1.20 16.55
N SER A 367 5.16 1.72 15.36
CA SER A 367 6.18 2.79 15.16
C SER A 367 5.91 3.75 14.01
N VAL A 368 4.68 3.77 13.46
CA VAL A 368 4.32 4.72 12.41
C VAL A 368 3.40 5.77 13.02
N LYS A 369 3.98 6.88 13.47
CA LYS A 369 3.33 8.15 13.17
C LYS A 369 3.27 8.24 11.66
N VAL A 370 2.05 8.05 11.13
CA VAL A 370 1.70 8.50 9.79
C VAL A 370 2.08 9.97 9.79
N GLU A 371 3.26 10.30 9.25
CA GLU A 371 3.57 11.68 8.90
C GLU A 371 2.35 12.17 8.17
N ASN A 372 1.79 13.30 8.65
CA ASN A 372 0.61 13.93 8.08
C ASN A 372 0.65 13.71 6.58
N VAL A 373 -0.12 12.72 6.08
CA VAL A 373 -0.21 12.46 4.64
C VAL A 373 -0.63 13.80 4.15
N ASN A 374 0.33 14.46 3.48
CA ASN A 374 0.32 15.89 3.34
C ASN A 374 -1.10 16.19 2.89
N ASN A 375 -1.88 16.90 3.72
CA ASN A 375 -3.20 17.34 3.33
C ASN A 375 -2.90 18.41 2.27
N LYS A 376 -2.41 17.97 1.10
CA LYS A 376 -2.65 18.63 -0.16
C LYS A 376 -4.17 18.59 -0.22
N THR A 377 -4.77 19.61 0.40
CA THR A 377 -5.97 20.23 -0.12
C THR A 377 -5.78 20.17 -1.63
N PHE A 378 -6.58 19.35 -2.30
CA PHE A 378 -6.54 19.31 -3.75
C PHE A 378 -6.62 20.77 -4.17
N ASN A 379 -5.56 21.30 -4.78
CA ASN A 379 -5.60 22.66 -5.29
C ASN A 379 -6.77 22.67 -6.25
N ARG A 380 -7.82 23.40 -5.88
CA ARG A 380 -9.02 23.52 -6.68
C ARG A 380 -8.64 24.47 -7.81
N THR A 381 -8.29 23.90 -8.95
CA THR A 381 -7.71 24.66 -10.07
C THR A 381 -8.72 25.00 -11.15
N LEU A 382 -9.90 24.37 -11.15
CA LEU A 382 -10.87 24.49 -12.22
C LEU A 382 -11.86 25.63 -11.95
N ASN A 383 -11.97 26.54 -12.91
CA ASN A 383 -12.90 27.66 -12.87
C ASN A 383 -14.35 27.16 -13.01
N SER A 384 -15.23 27.61 -12.11
CA SER A 384 -16.65 27.24 -12.06
C SER A 384 -17.37 27.51 -13.39
N THR A 385 -17.06 28.59 -14.09
CA THR A 385 -17.75 28.94 -15.35
C THR A 385 -17.47 27.94 -16.47
N THR A 386 -16.20 27.50 -16.61
CA THR A 386 -15.80 26.48 -17.59
C THR A 386 -16.46 25.13 -17.31
N ILE A 387 -16.63 24.79 -16.03
CA ILE A 387 -17.29 23.54 -15.64
C ILE A 387 -18.79 23.62 -15.95
N ILE A 388 -19.45 24.75 -15.68
CA ILE A 388 -20.87 24.94 -16.00
C ILE A 388 -21.12 24.75 -17.50
N THR A 389 -20.30 25.35 -18.37
CA THR A 389 -20.48 25.21 -19.83
C THR A 389 -20.31 23.75 -20.28
N ILE A 390 -19.31 23.03 -19.77
CA ILE A 390 -19.10 21.61 -20.06
C ILE A 390 -20.30 20.77 -19.60
N LEU A 391 -20.78 20.98 -18.37
CA LEU A 391 -21.90 20.22 -17.80
C LEU A 391 -23.19 20.46 -18.60
N VAL A 392 -23.48 21.69 -19.00
CA VAL A 392 -24.67 22.02 -19.81
C VAL A 392 -24.62 21.31 -21.16
N SER A 393 -23.48 21.33 -21.86
CA SER A 393 -23.32 20.61 -23.14
C SER A 393 -23.55 19.11 -22.99
N ILE A 394 -23.03 18.49 -21.92
CA ILE A 394 -23.24 17.06 -21.63
C ILE A 394 -24.72 16.78 -21.35
N ILE A 395 -25.39 17.63 -20.56
CA ILE A 395 -26.82 17.47 -20.24
C ILE A 395 -27.66 17.48 -21.50
N LEU A 396 -27.42 18.40 -22.44
CA LEU A 396 -28.18 18.47 -23.70
C LEU A 396 -28.08 17.17 -24.50
N ILE A 397 -26.86 16.63 -24.65
CA ILE A 397 -26.64 15.35 -25.34
C ILE A 397 -27.37 14.22 -24.60
N TYR A 398 -27.31 14.19 -23.27
CA TYR A 398 -27.94 13.14 -22.46
C TYR A 398 -29.46 13.22 -22.44
N LEU A 399 -30.04 14.41 -22.57
CA LEU A 399 -31.49 14.58 -22.72
C LEU A 399 -31.97 13.97 -24.03
N VAL A 400 -31.30 14.27 -25.15
CA VAL A 400 -31.60 13.66 -26.46
C VAL A 400 -31.45 12.14 -26.39
N PHE A 401 -30.35 11.65 -25.80
CA PHE A 401 -30.12 10.22 -25.63
C PHE A 401 -31.19 9.55 -24.76
N THR A 402 -31.57 10.18 -23.65
CA THR A 402 -32.62 9.69 -22.74
C THR A 402 -33.98 9.66 -23.43
N GLN A 403 -34.30 10.66 -24.25
CA GLN A 403 -35.53 10.67 -25.05
C GLN A 403 -35.60 9.47 -26.00
N VAL A 404 -34.51 9.13 -26.69
CA VAL A 404 -34.42 7.95 -27.55
C VAL A 404 -34.61 6.67 -26.72
N GLN A 405 -33.95 6.55 -25.56
CA GLN A 405 -34.10 5.40 -24.67
C GLN A 405 -35.55 5.23 -24.20
N VAL A 406 -36.20 6.29 -23.72
CA VAL A 406 -37.57 6.21 -23.23
C VAL A 406 -38.53 5.80 -24.35
N THR A 407 -38.34 6.34 -25.54
CA THR A 407 -39.21 6.09 -26.70
C THR A 407 -39.11 4.65 -27.21
N HIS A 408 -37.90 4.09 -27.32
CA HIS A 408 -37.71 2.76 -27.91
C HIS A 408 -37.68 1.64 -26.87
N LEU A 409 -37.14 1.89 -25.67
CA LEU A 409 -36.90 0.86 -24.67
C LEU A 409 -38.09 0.68 -23.71
N TYR A 410 -38.70 1.77 -23.24
CA TYR A 410 -39.78 1.69 -22.25
C TYR A 410 -41.17 1.73 -22.87
N LEU A 411 -41.36 2.50 -23.95
CA LEU A 411 -42.64 2.62 -24.64
C LEU A 411 -42.87 1.54 -25.71
N ASN A 412 -41.95 0.58 -25.86
CA ASN A 412 -42.02 -0.55 -26.80
C ASN A 412 -42.44 -0.16 -28.24
N LYS A 413 -42.08 1.05 -28.70
CA LYS A 413 -42.34 1.45 -30.09
C LYS A 413 -41.53 0.57 -31.04
N ALA A 414 -42.11 0.29 -32.21
CA ALA A 414 -41.49 -0.55 -33.23
C ALA A 414 -40.03 -0.12 -33.48
N LEU A 415 -39.11 -1.08 -33.35
CA LEU A 415 -37.72 -0.88 -33.74
C LEU A 415 -37.66 -0.68 -35.27
N PRO A 416 -36.64 0.03 -35.78
CA PRO A 416 -36.38 0.10 -37.22
C PRO A 416 -36.40 -1.29 -37.84
N SER A 417 -37.01 -1.39 -39.03
CA SER A 417 -37.38 -2.63 -39.72
C SER A 417 -36.30 -3.73 -39.66
N GLY A 418 -36.59 -4.81 -38.93
CA GLY A 418 -35.83 -6.07 -38.97
C GLY A 418 -34.98 -6.39 -37.72
N VAL A 419 -34.85 -5.50 -36.74
CA VAL A 419 -34.06 -5.76 -35.52
C VAL A 419 -34.92 -6.40 -34.43
N SER A 420 -34.59 -7.61 -33.98
CA SER A 420 -35.26 -8.22 -32.83
C SER A 420 -34.90 -7.48 -31.53
N PHE A 421 -35.81 -7.45 -30.56
CA PHE A 421 -35.53 -6.86 -29.25
C PHE A 421 -34.28 -7.49 -28.58
N SER A 422 -34.03 -8.77 -28.83
CA SER A 422 -32.88 -9.54 -28.35
C SER A 422 -31.56 -9.05 -28.95
N GLU A 423 -31.55 -8.69 -30.24
CA GLU A 423 -30.37 -8.15 -30.91
C GLU A 423 -30.08 -6.70 -30.47
N TYR A 424 -31.13 -5.91 -30.27
CA TYR A 424 -31.03 -4.58 -29.70
C TYR A 424 -30.58 -4.58 -28.22
N ALA A 425 -30.94 -5.61 -27.46
CA ALA A 425 -30.52 -5.80 -26.07
C ALA A 425 -29.02 -6.13 -25.95
N ARG A 426 -28.47 -6.91 -26.88
CA ARG A 426 -27.03 -7.26 -26.91
C ARG A 426 -26.14 -6.07 -27.26
N LYS A 427 -26.56 -5.22 -28.21
CA LYS A 427 -25.78 -4.07 -28.68
C LYS A 427 -25.96 -2.86 -27.75
N GLY A 428 -24.86 -2.23 -27.36
CA GLY A 428 -24.88 -0.98 -26.58
C GLY A 428 -24.98 -1.13 -25.07
N PHE A 429 -25.27 -2.34 -24.54
CA PHE A 429 -25.36 -2.57 -23.08
C PHE A 429 -24.04 -2.24 -22.37
N PHE A 430 -22.93 -2.82 -22.81
CA PHE A 430 -21.62 -2.60 -22.18
C PHE A 430 -21.18 -1.13 -22.30
N GLN A 431 -21.48 -0.49 -23.42
CA GLN A 431 -21.23 0.95 -23.62
C GLN A 431 -22.04 1.79 -22.61
N LEU A 432 -23.27 1.38 -22.30
CA LEU A 432 -24.12 2.07 -21.33
C LEU A 432 -23.60 1.91 -19.90
N VAL A 433 -23.23 0.70 -19.51
CA VAL A 433 -22.58 0.44 -18.20
C VAL A 433 -21.27 1.24 -18.09
N PHE A 434 -20.45 1.24 -19.14
CA PHE A 434 -19.21 2.01 -19.17
C PHE A 434 -19.47 3.51 -19.02
N LEU A 435 -20.49 4.05 -19.70
CA LEU A 435 -20.88 5.46 -19.59
C LEU A 435 -21.31 5.82 -18.17
N VAL A 436 -22.04 4.93 -17.48
CA VAL A 436 -22.42 5.09 -16.07
C VAL A 436 -21.18 5.19 -15.17
N VAL A 437 -20.18 4.32 -15.38
CA VAL A 437 -18.91 4.36 -14.64
C VAL A 437 -18.16 5.67 -14.89
N VAL A 438 -18.02 6.07 -16.16
CA VAL A 438 -17.35 7.32 -16.54
C VAL A 438 -18.03 8.52 -15.90
N ASN A 439 -19.36 8.59 -15.92
CA ASN A 439 -20.13 9.67 -15.32
C ASN A 439 -19.97 9.74 -13.81
N LEU A 440 -20.02 8.58 -13.13
CA LEU A 440 -19.78 8.52 -11.69
C LEU A 440 -18.40 9.08 -11.32
N ILE A 441 -17.34 8.64 -12.02
CA ILE A 441 -15.97 9.12 -11.80
C ILE A 441 -15.84 10.60 -12.15
N MET A 442 -16.44 11.03 -13.26
CA MET A 442 -16.42 12.41 -13.73
C MET A 442 -17.04 13.34 -12.68
N ILE A 443 -18.27 13.04 -12.20
CA ILE A 443 -18.96 13.88 -11.23
C ILE A 443 -18.16 13.99 -9.94
N ILE A 444 -17.65 12.86 -9.42
CA ILE A 444 -16.82 12.85 -8.20
C ILE A 444 -15.55 13.69 -8.42
N SER A 445 -14.87 13.52 -9.55
CA SER A 445 -13.60 14.20 -9.86
C SER A 445 -13.78 15.71 -10.03
N ILE A 446 -14.79 16.13 -10.79
CA ILE A 446 -15.11 17.54 -10.99
C ILE A 446 -15.48 18.17 -9.65
N LYS A 447 -16.37 17.54 -8.87
CA LYS A 447 -16.80 18.08 -7.57
C LYS A 447 -15.64 18.25 -6.58
N ILE A 448 -14.66 17.33 -6.57
CA ILE A 448 -13.47 17.45 -5.71
C ILE A 448 -12.53 18.59 -6.17
N LYS A 449 -12.41 18.82 -7.48
CA LYS A 449 -11.44 19.77 -8.07
C LYS A 449 -11.99 21.18 -8.31
N THR A 450 -13.30 21.39 -8.20
CA THR A 450 -13.93 22.67 -8.49
C THR A 450 -13.75 23.66 -7.35
N ASP A 451 -13.25 24.87 -7.65
CA ASP A 451 -13.25 25.97 -6.69
C ASP A 451 -14.51 26.79 -6.82
N VAL A 452 -15.23 26.95 -5.71
CA VAL A 452 -16.49 27.67 -5.69
C VAL A 452 -16.36 28.85 -4.74
N LYS A 453 -16.18 30.04 -5.33
CA LYS A 453 -16.03 31.30 -4.60
C LYS A 453 -17.37 31.92 -4.17
N HIS A 454 -18.48 31.55 -4.82
CA HIS A 454 -19.82 32.12 -4.57
C HIS A 454 -20.87 31.04 -4.32
N SER A 455 -21.72 31.24 -3.30
CA SER A 455 -22.79 30.29 -2.91
C SER A 455 -23.81 30.02 -4.03
N LYS A 456 -24.18 31.04 -4.82
CA LYS A 456 -25.07 30.88 -5.99
C LYS A 456 -24.47 29.94 -7.05
N SER A 457 -23.17 30.06 -7.32
CA SER A 457 -22.47 29.19 -8.28
C SER A 457 -22.42 27.74 -7.78
N ASN A 458 -22.28 27.54 -6.47
CA ASN A 458 -22.34 26.21 -5.84
C ASN A 458 -23.70 25.55 -6.08
N ASN A 459 -24.79 26.29 -5.87
CA ASN A 459 -26.14 25.77 -6.08
C ASN A 459 -26.40 25.42 -7.54
N ILE A 460 -25.98 26.26 -8.49
CA ILE A 460 -26.11 25.96 -9.93
C ILE A 460 -25.35 24.68 -10.28
N LEU A 461 -24.10 24.55 -9.83
CA LEU A 461 -23.31 23.33 -10.05
C LEU A 461 -23.98 22.09 -9.42
N ASN A 462 -24.49 22.20 -8.19
CA ASN A 462 -25.19 21.11 -7.51
C ASN A 462 -26.46 20.68 -8.25
N VAL A 463 -27.21 21.62 -8.83
CA VAL A 463 -28.36 21.31 -9.70
C VAL A 463 -27.90 20.58 -10.96
N LEU A 464 -26.87 21.08 -11.65
CA LEU A 464 -26.34 20.45 -12.86
C LEU A 464 -25.81 19.04 -12.57
N TYR A 465 -25.06 18.84 -11.48
CA TYR A 465 -24.63 17.51 -11.05
C TYR A 465 -25.82 16.60 -10.76
N SER A 466 -26.88 17.11 -10.13
CA SER A 466 -28.08 16.34 -9.82
C SER A 466 -28.80 15.89 -11.10
N ILE A 467 -28.93 16.78 -12.10
CA ILE A 467 -29.53 16.46 -13.40
C ILE A 467 -28.72 15.37 -14.12
N ILE A 468 -27.40 15.54 -14.25
CA ILE A 468 -26.55 14.52 -14.90
C ILE A 468 -26.62 13.18 -14.14
N THR A 469 -26.62 13.22 -12.81
CA THR A 469 -26.74 12.02 -11.99
C THR A 469 -28.06 11.30 -12.27
N LEU A 470 -29.18 12.03 -12.35
CA LEU A 470 -30.49 11.45 -12.66
C LEU A 470 -30.54 10.83 -14.06
N LEU A 471 -30.01 11.53 -15.07
CA LEU A 471 -29.90 11.00 -16.43
C LEU A 471 -29.01 9.74 -16.46
N THR A 472 -27.94 9.71 -15.67
CA THR A 472 -27.05 8.55 -15.56
C THR A 472 -27.71 7.38 -14.82
N ILE A 473 -28.55 7.64 -13.81
CA ILE A 473 -29.36 6.59 -13.17
C ILE A 473 -30.30 5.96 -14.20
N ASN A 474 -30.96 6.77 -15.02
CA ASN A 474 -31.80 6.25 -16.12
C ASN A 474 -30.99 5.37 -17.09
N MET A 475 -29.74 5.74 -17.42
CA MET A 475 -28.85 4.89 -18.20
C MET A 475 -28.58 3.54 -17.53
N GLY A 476 -28.34 3.54 -16.21
CA GLY A 476 -28.17 2.30 -15.44
C GLY A 476 -29.41 1.41 -15.43
N VAL A 477 -30.60 2.01 -15.26
CA VAL A 477 -31.89 1.29 -15.33
C VAL A 477 -32.11 0.70 -16.72
N ALA A 478 -31.84 1.48 -17.77
CA ALA A 478 -31.92 1.00 -19.15
C ALA A 478 -30.95 -0.16 -19.42
N ALA A 479 -29.74 -0.13 -18.85
CA ALA A 479 -28.78 -1.23 -18.95
C ALA A 479 -29.31 -2.50 -18.26
N ILE A 480 -29.88 -2.39 -17.05
CA ILE A 480 -30.50 -3.52 -16.34
C ILE A 480 -31.66 -4.11 -17.17
N TYR A 481 -32.51 -3.25 -17.73
CA TYR A 481 -33.63 -3.69 -18.56
C TYR A 481 -33.14 -4.44 -19.82
N LYS A 482 -32.13 -3.91 -20.52
CA LYS A 482 -31.50 -4.63 -21.64
C LYS A 482 -30.90 -5.97 -21.21
N MET A 483 -30.25 -6.05 -20.06
CA MET A 483 -29.72 -7.32 -19.55
C MET A 483 -30.85 -8.33 -19.26
N ASN A 484 -31.98 -7.89 -18.70
CA ASN A 484 -33.13 -8.77 -18.47
C ASN A 484 -33.72 -9.31 -19.78
N LEU A 485 -33.85 -8.48 -20.82
CA LEU A 485 -34.24 -8.96 -22.16
C LEU A 485 -33.23 -9.98 -22.71
N TYR A 486 -31.94 -9.72 -22.51
CA TYR A 486 -30.89 -10.63 -22.95
C TYR A 486 -30.94 -11.97 -22.19
N ILE A 487 -31.20 -11.95 -20.88
CA ILE A 487 -31.41 -13.15 -20.05
C ILE A 487 -32.68 -13.90 -20.47
N GLY A 488 -33.77 -13.20 -20.76
CA GLY A 488 -35.04 -13.81 -21.17
C GLY A 488 -34.95 -14.65 -22.44
N GLU A 489 -33.98 -14.35 -23.30
CA GLU A 489 -33.79 -15.02 -24.59
C GLU A 489 -32.72 -16.12 -24.53
N PHE A 490 -31.61 -15.88 -23.82
CA PHE A 490 -30.45 -16.79 -23.79
C PHE A 490 -30.22 -17.47 -22.45
N GLY A 491 -31.15 -17.32 -21.51
CA GLY A 491 -31.05 -17.85 -20.15
C GLY A 491 -30.10 -17.07 -19.23
N TYR A 492 -29.96 -17.58 -18.02
CA TYR A 492 -29.08 -17.04 -16.99
C TYR A 492 -27.65 -17.56 -17.15
N THR A 493 -26.67 -16.69 -16.94
CA THR A 493 -25.26 -17.06 -16.77
C THR A 493 -24.64 -16.26 -15.64
N ARG A 494 -23.54 -16.76 -15.08
CA ARG A 494 -22.75 -16.07 -14.04
C ARG A 494 -22.41 -14.65 -14.46
N LEU A 495 -21.89 -14.47 -15.67
CA LEU A 495 -21.49 -13.15 -16.18
C LEU A 495 -22.68 -12.19 -16.26
N ARG A 496 -23.83 -12.63 -16.79
CA ARG A 496 -25.02 -11.77 -16.92
C ARG A 496 -25.50 -11.28 -15.54
N ILE A 497 -25.58 -12.18 -14.55
CA ILE A 497 -25.99 -11.81 -13.20
C ILE A 497 -24.94 -10.90 -12.52
N LEU A 498 -23.64 -11.20 -12.66
CA LEU A 498 -22.58 -10.39 -12.07
C LEU A 498 -22.58 -8.96 -12.65
N VAL A 499 -22.73 -8.79 -13.96
CA VAL A 499 -22.79 -7.45 -14.56
C VAL A 499 -24.09 -6.74 -14.16
N GLN A 500 -25.21 -7.44 -14.03
CA GLN A 500 -26.45 -6.85 -13.54
C GLN A 500 -26.32 -6.37 -12.09
N ALA A 501 -25.71 -7.17 -11.20
CA ALA A 501 -25.44 -6.79 -9.82
C ALA A 501 -24.45 -5.62 -9.72
N PHE A 502 -23.43 -5.60 -10.58
CA PHE A 502 -22.50 -4.46 -10.69
C PHE A 502 -23.22 -3.18 -11.16
N THR A 503 -24.11 -3.29 -12.14
CA THR A 503 -24.90 -2.16 -12.64
C THR A 503 -25.86 -1.64 -11.57
N LEU A 504 -26.48 -2.54 -10.80
CA LEU A 504 -27.30 -2.19 -9.64
C LEU A 504 -26.48 -1.44 -8.57
N PHE A 505 -25.28 -1.93 -8.27
CA PHE A 505 -24.34 -1.23 -7.38
C PHE A 505 -24.03 0.18 -7.88
N LEU A 506 -23.77 0.36 -9.18
CA LEU A 506 -23.54 1.70 -9.76
C LEU A 506 -24.76 2.61 -9.59
N CYS A 507 -25.97 2.10 -9.79
CA CYS A 507 -27.21 2.86 -9.57
C CYS A 507 -27.35 3.28 -8.10
N ILE A 508 -27.06 2.38 -7.16
CA ILE A 508 -27.06 2.70 -5.72
C ILE A 508 -25.99 3.75 -5.39
N ALA A 509 -24.79 3.62 -5.96
CA ALA A 509 -23.72 4.59 -5.78
C ALA A 509 -24.10 5.98 -6.32
N LEU A 510 -24.83 6.05 -7.44
CA LEU A 510 -25.38 7.29 -8.00
C LEU A 510 -26.53 7.86 -7.15
N LEU A 511 -27.39 7.02 -6.57
CA LEU A 511 -28.43 7.47 -5.64
C LEU A 511 -27.82 8.06 -4.35
N LEU A 512 -26.79 7.39 -3.82
CA LEU A 512 -26.00 7.92 -2.71
C LEU A 512 -25.32 9.23 -3.12
N LEU A 513 -24.72 9.29 -4.31
CA LEU A 513 -24.16 10.53 -4.85
C LEU A 513 -25.19 11.65 -4.84
N LEU A 514 -26.38 11.42 -5.41
CA LEU A 514 -27.46 12.39 -5.49
C LEU A 514 -27.85 12.95 -4.12
N ALA A 515 -28.04 12.09 -3.12
CA ALA A 515 -28.40 12.48 -1.75
C ALA A 515 -27.32 13.33 -1.06
N PHE A 516 -26.05 13.11 -1.41
CA PHE A 516 -24.89 13.76 -0.80
C PHE A 516 -24.31 14.90 -1.65
N ILE A 517 -24.83 15.16 -2.86
CA ILE A 517 -24.47 16.33 -3.67
C ILE A 517 -24.61 17.61 -2.82
N TRP A 518 -25.74 17.73 -2.13
CA TRP A 518 -26.13 18.91 -1.35
C TRP A 518 -25.59 18.95 0.09
N ARG A 519 -25.03 17.84 0.60
CA ARG A 519 -24.66 17.70 2.02
C ARG A 519 -23.18 17.91 2.32
N GLU A 520 -22.35 18.17 1.30
CA GLU A 520 -20.87 18.33 1.39
C GLU A 520 -20.09 17.23 2.15
N LYS A 521 -20.74 16.10 2.48
CA LYS A 521 -20.09 14.96 3.16
C LYS A 521 -19.40 14.03 2.16
N LEU A 522 -18.31 13.40 2.62
CA LEU A 522 -17.53 12.42 1.87
C LEU A 522 -18.38 11.16 1.56
N LEU A 523 -18.56 10.89 0.26
CA LEU A 523 -19.34 9.79 -0.31
C LEU A 523 -18.72 8.40 -0.14
N PHE A 524 -17.43 8.34 0.18
CA PHE A 524 -16.67 7.12 0.02
C PHE A 524 -17.09 6.00 0.99
N LYS A 525 -17.43 6.34 2.24
CA LYS A 525 -17.87 5.36 3.25
C LYS A 525 -19.16 4.61 2.84
N PRO A 526 -20.29 5.27 2.54
CA PRO A 526 -21.52 4.56 2.19
C PRO A 526 -21.39 3.78 0.87
N ILE A 527 -20.58 4.26 -0.09
CA ILE A 527 -20.29 3.50 -1.33
C ILE A 527 -19.56 2.20 -1.00
N VAL A 528 -18.50 2.23 -0.18
CA VAL A 528 -17.77 1.02 0.23
C VAL A 528 -18.69 0.05 0.99
N VAL A 529 -19.52 0.54 1.91
CA VAL A 529 -20.48 -0.30 2.64
C VAL A 529 -21.45 -0.98 1.65
N SER A 530 -22.02 -0.23 0.70
CA SER A 530 -22.91 -0.80 -0.30
C SER A 530 -22.23 -1.84 -1.21
N ALA A 531 -20.99 -1.59 -1.64
CA ALA A 531 -20.22 -2.51 -2.46
C ALA A 531 -19.98 -3.85 -1.75
N VAL A 532 -19.49 -3.79 -0.50
CA VAL A 532 -19.21 -4.98 0.31
C VAL A 532 -20.50 -5.70 0.68
N ALA A 533 -21.59 -4.98 1.00
CA ALA A 533 -22.88 -5.58 1.30
C ALA A 533 -23.46 -6.35 0.11
N ILE A 534 -23.46 -5.76 -1.10
CA ILE A 534 -23.91 -6.43 -2.32
C ILE A 534 -23.04 -7.65 -2.61
N TYR A 535 -21.72 -7.50 -2.47
CA TYR A 535 -20.78 -8.60 -2.70
C TYR A 535 -20.97 -9.76 -1.72
N LEU A 536 -21.23 -9.47 -0.44
CA LEU A 536 -21.60 -10.48 0.55
C LEU A 536 -22.86 -11.22 0.13
N VAL A 537 -23.93 -10.49 -0.22
CA VAL A 537 -25.19 -11.11 -0.67
C VAL A 537 -24.94 -12.04 -1.85
N LEU A 538 -24.19 -11.61 -2.86
CA LEU A 538 -23.86 -12.45 -4.02
C LEU A 538 -23.12 -13.75 -3.67
N ASN A 539 -22.25 -13.72 -2.66
CA ASN A 539 -21.54 -14.90 -2.19
C ASN A 539 -22.45 -15.90 -1.45
N PHE A 540 -23.53 -15.44 -0.81
CA PHE A 540 -24.42 -16.29 0.00
C PHE A 540 -25.70 -16.73 -0.72
N VAL A 541 -26.06 -16.12 -1.85
CA VAL A 541 -27.31 -16.42 -2.60
C VAL A 541 -27.27 -17.77 -3.35
N ASN A 542 -26.15 -18.50 -3.31
CA ASN A 542 -25.92 -19.71 -4.12
C ASN A 542 -26.25 -19.48 -5.61
N LEU A 543 -25.42 -18.64 -6.24
CA LEU A 543 -25.64 -18.17 -7.60
C LEU A 543 -25.78 -19.31 -8.62
N ASP A 544 -24.98 -20.36 -8.50
CA ASP A 544 -24.95 -21.46 -9.48
C ASP A 544 -26.22 -22.34 -9.38
N ASN A 545 -26.76 -22.56 -8.18
CA ASN A 545 -28.06 -23.24 -8.03
C ASN A 545 -29.21 -22.41 -8.60
N PHE A 546 -29.20 -21.09 -8.35
CA PHE A 546 -30.20 -20.18 -8.92
C PHE A 546 -30.17 -20.20 -10.46
N ILE A 547 -28.98 -20.11 -11.05
CA ILE A 547 -28.79 -20.19 -12.51
C ILE A 547 -29.34 -21.50 -13.06
N ALA A 548 -28.97 -22.63 -12.45
CA ALA A 548 -29.43 -23.94 -12.89
C ALA A 548 -30.96 -24.04 -12.84
N LYS A 549 -31.56 -23.68 -11.71
CA LYS A 549 -33.01 -23.75 -11.49
C LYS A 549 -33.80 -22.91 -12.49
N GLU A 550 -33.38 -21.66 -12.72
CA GLU A 550 -34.08 -20.77 -13.65
C GLU A 550 -33.89 -21.20 -15.11
N ASN A 551 -32.70 -21.67 -15.50
CA ASN A 551 -32.49 -22.20 -16.84
C ASN A 551 -33.32 -23.48 -17.08
N LEU A 552 -33.41 -24.38 -16.10
CA LEU A 552 -34.20 -25.61 -16.22
C LEU A 552 -35.69 -25.32 -16.48
N LYS A 553 -36.26 -24.25 -15.90
CA LYS A 553 -37.64 -23.82 -16.17
C LYS A 553 -37.84 -23.35 -17.62
N LEU A 554 -36.81 -22.79 -18.23
CA LEU A 554 -36.88 -22.17 -19.55
C LEU A 554 -36.62 -23.19 -20.69
N ILE A 555 -36.01 -24.36 -20.41
CA ILE A 555 -35.64 -25.38 -21.42
C ILE A 555 -36.81 -25.77 -22.31
N ASN A 556 -37.98 -26.00 -21.73
CA ASN A 556 -39.15 -26.46 -22.48
C ASN A 556 -39.81 -25.36 -23.31
N THR A 557 -39.46 -24.09 -23.06
CA THR A 557 -40.12 -22.93 -23.70
C THR A 557 -39.22 -22.27 -24.74
N ARG A 558 -37.91 -22.50 -24.71
CA ARG A 558 -36.92 -21.78 -25.53
C ARG A 558 -35.89 -22.74 -26.10
N ALA A 559 -35.72 -22.70 -27.42
CA ALA A 559 -34.89 -23.65 -28.18
C ALA A 559 -33.37 -23.43 -28.07
N GLU A 560 -32.89 -22.32 -27.49
CA GLU A 560 -31.47 -21.92 -27.52
C GLU A 560 -30.73 -22.04 -26.17
N ILE A 561 -31.29 -22.75 -25.18
CA ILE A 561 -30.62 -22.88 -23.88
C ILE A 561 -29.51 -23.93 -23.94
N ASP A 562 -28.30 -23.48 -23.67
CA ASP A 562 -27.11 -24.32 -23.65
C ASP A 562 -27.09 -25.25 -22.43
N LEU A 563 -27.49 -26.51 -22.62
CA LEU A 563 -27.42 -27.55 -21.58
C LEU A 563 -25.98 -27.86 -21.15
N TRP A 564 -25.01 -27.69 -22.06
CA TRP A 564 -23.61 -27.88 -21.72
C TRP A 564 -23.17 -26.88 -20.66
N TYR A 565 -23.65 -25.63 -20.74
CA TYR A 565 -23.37 -24.62 -19.72
C TYR A 565 -23.80 -25.06 -18.30
N LEU A 566 -24.92 -25.76 -18.15
CA LEU A 566 -25.35 -26.28 -16.83
C LEU A 566 -24.33 -27.25 -16.23
N SER A 567 -23.69 -28.07 -17.06
CA SER A 567 -22.63 -28.98 -16.62
C SER A 567 -21.36 -28.23 -16.18
N THR A 568 -21.17 -27.00 -16.66
CA THR A 568 -20.06 -26.11 -16.25
C THR A 568 -20.32 -25.41 -14.90
N LEU A 569 -21.50 -25.57 -14.30
CA LEU A 569 -21.81 -24.98 -13.00
C LEU A 569 -21.00 -25.63 -11.85
N SER A 570 -20.91 -24.94 -10.71
CA SER A 570 -20.25 -25.46 -9.51
C SER A 570 -21.09 -26.55 -8.86
N LEU A 571 -20.52 -27.27 -7.90
CA LEU A 571 -21.20 -28.31 -7.12
C LEU A 571 -22.35 -27.73 -6.26
N ASP A 572 -22.39 -26.41 -6.12
CA ASP A 572 -23.44 -25.69 -5.39
C ASP A 572 -24.82 -25.85 -6.06
N ALA A 573 -24.84 -26.16 -7.37
CA ALA A 573 -26.04 -26.39 -8.15
C ALA A 573 -26.69 -27.77 -7.96
N LYS A 574 -26.25 -28.54 -6.96
CA LYS A 574 -26.70 -29.93 -6.73
C LYS A 574 -28.21 -30.10 -6.77
N GLU A 575 -28.93 -29.31 -5.97
CA GLU A 575 -30.38 -29.40 -5.85
C GLU A 575 -31.07 -29.25 -7.22
N ALA A 576 -30.72 -28.20 -7.98
CA ALA A 576 -31.31 -27.97 -9.28
C ALA A 576 -30.92 -29.04 -10.31
N ILE A 577 -29.66 -29.49 -10.32
CA ILE A 577 -29.19 -30.51 -11.27
C ILE A 577 -29.82 -31.89 -10.98
N ASP A 578 -29.99 -32.26 -9.70
CA ASP A 578 -30.70 -33.48 -9.29
C ASP A 578 -32.17 -33.42 -9.75
N GLU A 579 -32.87 -32.31 -9.49
CA GLU A 579 -34.26 -32.09 -9.95
C GLU A 579 -34.37 -32.16 -11.48
N GLY A 580 -33.40 -31.56 -12.19
CA GLY A 580 -33.33 -31.61 -13.65
C GLY A 580 -33.12 -33.02 -14.20
N ARG A 581 -32.34 -33.85 -13.49
CA ARG A 581 -32.12 -35.26 -13.84
C ARG A 581 -33.37 -36.10 -13.61
N GLU A 582 -34.05 -35.93 -12.48
CA GLU A 582 -35.31 -36.62 -12.17
C GLU A 582 -36.40 -36.33 -13.21
N LYS A 583 -36.43 -35.10 -13.72
CA LYS A 583 -37.36 -34.67 -14.77
C LYS A 583 -36.93 -35.07 -16.19
N GLY A 584 -35.78 -35.73 -16.35
CA GLY A 584 -35.24 -36.11 -17.66
C GLY A 584 -34.74 -34.94 -18.52
N LEU A 585 -34.56 -33.76 -17.92
CA LEU A 585 -34.06 -32.55 -18.60
C LEU A 585 -32.52 -32.51 -18.68
N VAL A 586 -31.84 -33.22 -17.77
CA VAL A 586 -30.38 -33.32 -17.72
C VAL A 586 -29.97 -34.76 -18.05
N SER A 587 -29.19 -34.94 -19.11
CA SER A 587 -28.67 -36.26 -19.50
C SER A 587 -27.66 -36.80 -18.49
N SER A 588 -27.52 -38.13 -18.41
CA SER A 588 -26.54 -38.78 -17.54
C SER A 588 -25.09 -38.34 -17.83
N GLU A 589 -24.78 -38.01 -19.09
CA GLU A 589 -23.47 -37.51 -19.49
C GLU A 589 -23.15 -36.15 -18.84
N TYR A 590 -24.08 -35.19 -18.95
CA TYR A 590 -23.91 -33.86 -18.35
C TYR A 590 -23.89 -33.91 -16.82
N TYR A 591 -24.70 -34.79 -16.22
CA TYR A 591 -24.68 -35.03 -14.79
C TYR A 591 -23.31 -35.55 -14.32
N ASN A 592 -22.76 -36.56 -15.01
CA ASN A 592 -21.46 -37.13 -14.66
C ASN A 592 -20.33 -36.12 -14.83
N TYR A 593 -20.35 -35.31 -15.90
CA TYR A 593 -19.38 -34.24 -16.10
C TYR A 593 -19.40 -33.23 -14.95
N TRP A 594 -20.60 -32.79 -14.54
CA TRP A 594 -20.77 -31.89 -13.40
C TRP A 594 -20.30 -32.52 -12.08
N ALA A 595 -20.72 -33.76 -11.79
CA ALA A 595 -20.39 -34.46 -10.54
C ALA A 595 -18.89 -34.83 -10.43
N ASN A 596 -18.16 -34.95 -11.53
CA ASN A 596 -16.73 -35.26 -11.55
C ASN A 596 -15.83 -34.06 -11.17
N LYS A 597 -16.39 -32.87 -11.01
CA LYS A 597 -15.66 -31.70 -10.49
C LYS A 597 -15.36 -31.78 -8.99
N ARG A 598 -15.91 -32.78 -8.30
CA ARG A 598 -15.60 -33.05 -6.90
C ARG A 598 -14.11 -33.27 -6.69
N VAL A 599 -13.60 -32.75 -5.59
CA VAL A 599 -12.21 -32.91 -5.17
C VAL A 599 -12.18 -33.84 -3.96
N ALA A 600 -11.32 -34.85 -3.96
CA ALA A 600 -11.09 -35.66 -2.77
C ALA A 600 -10.39 -34.81 -1.71
N THR A 601 -11.03 -34.64 -0.56
CA THR A 601 -10.44 -33.97 0.60
C THR A 601 -9.94 -35.02 1.59
N GLU A 602 -8.66 -34.96 1.96
CA GLU A 602 -8.05 -35.92 2.89
C GLU A 602 -8.10 -35.43 4.33
N ARG A 603 -8.14 -34.11 4.52
CA ARG A 603 -7.97 -33.48 5.84
C ARG A 603 -9.23 -32.76 6.29
N TRP A 604 -9.53 -32.78 7.59
CA TRP A 604 -10.76 -32.21 8.13
C TRP A 604 -10.91 -30.70 7.87
N TYR A 605 -9.80 -29.95 7.79
CA TYR A 605 -9.82 -28.51 7.55
C TYR A 605 -10.00 -28.13 6.08
N GLU A 606 -9.94 -29.12 5.18
CA GLU A 606 -10.30 -28.98 3.76
C GLU A 606 -11.81 -29.13 3.54
N TYR A 607 -12.58 -29.35 4.62
CA TYR A 607 -14.02 -29.57 4.55
C TYR A 607 -14.74 -28.47 3.78
N ASN A 608 -15.56 -28.91 2.83
CA ASN A 608 -16.52 -28.09 2.11
C ASN A 608 -17.83 -28.84 1.96
N TYR A 609 -18.95 -28.17 2.29
CA TYR A 609 -20.27 -28.76 2.35
C TYR A 609 -20.72 -29.37 1.01
N PHE A 610 -20.74 -28.59 -0.08
CA PHE A 610 -21.22 -29.08 -1.37
C PHE A 610 -20.27 -30.13 -1.99
N ASN A 611 -18.97 -29.96 -1.82
CA ASN A 611 -17.98 -30.94 -2.28
C ASN A 611 -18.15 -32.31 -1.59
N ASN A 612 -18.38 -32.32 -0.28
CA ASN A 612 -18.52 -33.55 0.50
C ASN A 612 -19.88 -34.22 0.36
N ASN A 613 -20.94 -33.44 0.13
CA ASN A 613 -22.28 -33.98 -0.06
C ASN A 613 -22.50 -34.68 -1.41
N ILE A 614 -21.55 -34.58 -2.34
CA ILE A 614 -21.56 -35.34 -3.59
C ILE A 614 -20.79 -36.67 -3.43
N LEU A 615 -19.96 -36.79 -2.39
CA LEU A 615 -19.23 -38.03 -2.07
C LEU A 615 -20.08 -39.05 -1.29
N LYS A 616 -21.21 -38.62 -0.72
CA LYS A 616 -22.23 -39.48 -0.09
C LYS A 616 -23.37 -39.70 -1.07
#